data_AF-I4AEH6-F1
#
_entry.id   AF-I4AEH6-F1
#
_cell.length_a   1.000
_cell.length_b   1.000
_cell.length_c   1.000
_cell.angle_alpha   90.00
_cell.angle_beta   90.00
_cell.angle_gamma   90.00
#
_symmetry.space_group_name_H-M   'P 1'
#
loop_
_entity.id
_entity.type
_entity.pdbx_description
1 polymer ?
#
loop_
_entity_poly.entity_id
_entity_poly.type
_entity_poly.pdbx_seq_one_letter_code
_entity_poly.pdbx_strand_id
1 'polypeptide(L)'
;MTYFPETPLNTRLLIVLLGVIVFVHAFIADNSSSLFAKPGDKNPLLLSTGLLEAQEAELRVILWFEKGKPQKNFLKKLPRENWVWQESHPSNSIGTGYSLAGYTRINQESEQAIFLWYQSLVEDARESGGNAYLDERVPEGMDIAQYALKQNILPRQFSLSEGVFSVVGWQESSLPQVAAGNDKVNIQVISQGYGQGKTALAIPVLLEEF
;
A
#
# COMPACT_ATOMS: atom_id res chain seq x y z
N MET A 1 35.62 -43.25 39.42
CA MET A 1 36.49 -43.49 38.25
C MET A 1 35.58 -43.53 37.03
N THR A 2 35.27 -42.37 36.46
CA THR A 2 34.31 -42.23 35.36
C THR A 2 35.07 -42.27 34.03
N TYR A 3 34.93 -43.39 33.32
CA TYR A 3 35.45 -43.57 31.97
C TYR A 3 34.60 -42.74 30.99
N PHE A 4 35.16 -41.66 30.45
CA PHE A 4 34.61 -41.05 29.24
C PHE A 4 35.25 -41.74 28.04
N PRO A 5 34.51 -42.47 27.20
CA PRO A 5 35.08 -43.06 26.01
C PRO A 5 35.54 -41.94 25.07
N GLU A 6 36.80 -42.01 24.63
CA GLU A 6 37.33 -41.11 23.62
C GLU A 6 36.62 -41.37 22.29
N THR A 7 35.59 -40.58 22.01
CA THR A 7 34.92 -40.60 20.71
C THR A 7 35.93 -40.22 19.62
N PRO A 8 36.10 -41.04 18.57
CA PRO A 8 37.05 -40.77 17.50
C PRO A 8 36.75 -39.44 16.80
N LEU A 9 37.80 -38.77 16.30
CA LEU A 9 37.72 -37.43 15.70
C LEU A 9 36.66 -37.33 14.60
N ASN A 10 36.53 -38.38 13.78
CA ASN A 10 35.55 -38.45 12.70
C ASN A 10 34.10 -38.44 13.23
N THR A 11 33.85 -39.05 14.38
CA THR A 11 32.53 -39.06 15.04
C THR A 11 32.20 -37.68 15.62
N ARG A 12 33.19 -36.98 16.20
CA ARG A 12 33.01 -35.60 16.69
C ARG A 12 32.71 -34.63 15.55
N LEU A 13 33.42 -34.75 14.43
CA LEU A 13 33.18 -33.96 13.21
C LEU A 13 31.76 -34.20 12.68
N LEU A 14 31.31 -35.45 12.65
CA LEU A 14 29.98 -35.81 12.15
C LEU A 14 28.86 -35.28 13.06
N ILE A 15 29.06 -35.30 14.39
CA ILE A 15 28.12 -34.71 15.36
C ILE A 15 28.04 -33.18 15.19
N VAL A 16 29.18 -32.50 15.02
CA VAL A 16 29.21 -31.05 14.79
C VAL A 16 28.53 -30.70 13.47
N LEU A 17 28.79 -31.44 12.39
CA LEU A 17 28.14 -31.24 11.09
C LEU A 17 26.62 -31.44 11.18
N LEU A 18 26.14 -32.49 11.85
CA LEU A 18 24.71 -32.71 12.09
C LEU A 18 24.11 -31.58 12.92
N GLY A 19 24.80 -31.11 13.96
CA GLY A 19 24.36 -29.98 14.79
C GLY A 19 24.24 -28.69 13.98
N VAL A 20 25.21 -28.40 13.11
CA VAL A 20 25.17 -27.23 12.22
C VAL A 20 24.04 -27.37 11.20
N ILE A 21 23.83 -28.55 10.62
CA ILE A 21 22.72 -28.76 9.66
C ILE A 21 21.37 -28.55 10.34
N VAL A 22 21.16 -29.11 11.54
CA VAL A 22 19.91 -28.94 12.31
C VAL A 22 19.74 -27.48 12.74
N PHE A 23 20.80 -26.80 13.16
CA PHE A 23 20.74 -25.38 13.53
C PHE A 23 20.42 -24.50 12.33
N VAL A 24 21.03 -24.75 11.17
CA VAL A 24 20.73 -24.04 9.92
C VAL A 24 19.30 -24.32 9.47
N HIS A 25 18.81 -25.56 9.56
CA HIS A 25 17.41 -25.87 9.22
C HIS A 25 16.42 -25.25 10.21
N ALA A 26 16.71 -25.24 11.51
CA ALA A 26 15.88 -24.59 12.52
C ALA A 26 15.88 -23.07 12.33
N PHE A 27 17.04 -22.45 12.09
CA PHE A 27 17.17 -21.02 11.85
C PHE A 27 16.51 -20.58 10.53
N ILE A 28 16.61 -21.39 9.47
CA ILE A 28 15.88 -21.16 8.22
C ILE A 28 14.39 -21.39 8.42
N ALA A 29 13.96 -22.41 9.17
CA ALA A 29 12.55 -22.67 9.45
C ALA A 29 11.91 -21.53 10.26
N ASP A 30 12.60 -21.04 11.28
CA ASP A 30 12.15 -19.92 12.12
C ASP A 30 12.06 -18.62 11.29
N ASN A 31 13.06 -18.34 10.44
CA ASN A 31 13.03 -17.20 9.51
C ASN A 31 12.07 -17.38 8.32
N SER A 32 11.72 -18.62 7.96
CA SER A 32 10.78 -18.91 6.87
C SER A 32 9.32 -18.70 7.27
N SER A 33 9.05 -18.57 8.57
CA SER A 33 7.69 -18.41 9.08
C SER A 33 7.09 -17.00 8.88
N SER A 34 7.83 -16.02 8.33
CA SER A 34 7.23 -14.71 7.99
C SER A 34 7.86 -13.87 6.87
N LEU A 35 8.91 -14.33 6.15
CA LEU A 35 9.55 -13.49 5.12
C LEU A 35 8.72 -13.28 3.85
N PHE A 36 7.72 -14.13 3.61
CA PHE A 36 6.73 -13.93 2.55
C PHE A 36 5.34 -14.12 3.15
N ALA A 37 4.82 -13.04 3.75
CA ALA A 37 3.38 -12.90 3.95
C ALA A 37 2.68 -13.34 2.64
N LYS A 38 1.67 -14.21 2.74
CA LYS A 38 0.88 -14.63 1.59
C LYS A 38 0.49 -13.38 0.77
N PRO A 39 0.66 -13.38 -0.56
CA PRO A 39 0.20 -12.28 -1.39
C PRO A 39 -1.33 -12.26 -1.31
N GLY A 40 -1.85 -11.36 -0.48
CA GLY A 40 -3.25 -11.24 -0.14
C GLY A 40 -3.37 -10.47 1.18
N ASP A 41 -3.88 -9.25 1.09
CA ASP A 41 -4.38 -8.42 2.21
C ASP A 41 -3.36 -7.68 3.09
N LYS A 42 -2.22 -7.24 2.54
CA LYS A 42 -1.48 -6.15 3.21
C LYS A 42 -2.18 -4.82 2.92
N ASN A 43 -2.63 -4.15 3.98
CA ASN A 43 -3.10 -2.77 3.90
C ASN A 43 -1.91 -1.83 3.61
N PRO A 44 -1.86 -1.17 2.44
CA PRO A 44 -0.77 -0.28 2.08
C PRO A 44 -0.89 1.11 2.72
N LEU A 45 -2.01 1.43 3.39
CA LEU A 45 -2.23 2.75 3.99
C LEU A 45 -1.15 3.09 5.03
N LEU A 46 -0.87 4.39 5.17
CA LEU A 46 0.38 4.90 5.74
C LEU A 46 0.46 4.70 7.26
N LEU A 47 -0.61 4.97 8.01
CA LEU A 47 -0.60 4.91 9.48
C LEU A 47 -0.44 3.46 10.00
N SER A 48 -1.06 2.48 9.34
CA SER A 48 -0.99 1.06 9.73
C SER A 48 0.37 0.44 9.49
N THR A 49 1.26 1.13 8.75
CA THR A 49 2.62 0.65 8.53
C THR A 49 3.50 0.73 9.77
N GLY A 50 3.20 1.60 10.75
CA GLY A 50 4.07 1.85 11.91
C GLY A 50 5.46 2.37 11.53
N LEU A 51 5.57 3.05 10.38
CA LEU A 51 6.78 3.77 9.94
C LEU A 51 6.70 5.28 10.23
N LEU A 52 5.60 5.71 10.83
CA LEU A 52 5.23 7.09 11.09
C LEU A 52 4.70 7.20 12.52
N GLU A 53 4.89 8.35 13.14
CA GLU A 53 4.35 8.71 14.46
C GLU A 53 3.00 9.47 14.34
N ALA A 54 2.63 9.90 13.14
CA ALA A 54 1.36 10.54 12.84
C ALA A 54 0.17 9.69 13.34
N GLN A 55 -0.78 10.34 14.01
CA GLN A 55 -1.98 9.69 14.56
C GLN A 55 -3.19 9.79 13.62
N GLU A 56 -3.14 10.73 12.69
CA GLU A 56 -4.21 11.01 11.74
C GLU A 56 -3.66 11.18 10.33
N ALA A 57 -4.49 10.83 9.34
CA ALA A 57 -4.26 11.04 7.93
C ALA A 57 -5.47 11.75 7.30
N GLU A 58 -5.21 12.60 6.32
CA GLU A 58 -6.22 13.13 5.43
C GLU A 58 -6.45 12.14 4.30
N LEU A 59 -7.71 11.77 4.07
CA LEU A 59 -8.09 10.82 3.04
C LEU A 59 -8.96 11.49 2.00
N ARG A 60 -8.64 11.27 0.73
CA ARG A 60 -9.43 11.68 -0.41
C ARG A 60 -9.77 10.45 -1.26
N VAL A 61 -11.04 10.28 -1.60
CA VAL A 61 -11.48 9.31 -2.60
C VAL A 61 -12.04 10.06 -3.80
N ILE A 62 -11.64 9.66 -5.00
CA ILE A 62 -12.11 10.27 -6.26
C ILE A 62 -12.82 9.19 -7.06
N LEU A 63 -14.03 9.50 -7.50
CA LEU A 63 -14.82 8.64 -8.37
C LEU A 63 -14.98 9.34 -9.72
N TRP A 64 -14.56 8.66 -10.79
CA TRP A 64 -14.60 9.19 -12.14
C TRP A 64 -15.48 8.33 -13.04
N PHE A 65 -16.44 8.95 -13.72
CA PHE A 65 -17.36 8.29 -14.64
C PHE A 65 -17.32 8.98 -16.00
N GLU A 66 -16.74 8.31 -16.98
CA GLU A 66 -16.59 8.84 -18.35
C GLU A 66 -17.95 9.09 -19.02
N LYS A 67 -18.92 8.20 -18.77
CA LYS A 67 -20.28 8.26 -19.36
C LYS A 67 -21.25 9.15 -18.59
N GLY A 68 -20.75 9.90 -17.61
CA GLY A 68 -21.53 10.82 -16.77
C GLY A 68 -22.09 10.21 -15.50
N LYS A 69 -22.99 10.95 -14.87
CA LYS A 69 -23.38 10.70 -13.47
C LYS A 69 -23.94 9.27 -13.29
N PRO A 70 -23.43 8.50 -12.32
CA PRO A 70 -23.89 7.14 -12.08
C PRO A 70 -25.34 7.14 -11.56
N GLN A 71 -25.96 5.96 -11.53
CA GLN A 71 -27.31 5.80 -10.99
C GLN A 71 -27.38 6.26 -9.53
N LYS A 72 -28.49 6.87 -9.15
CA LYS A 72 -28.71 7.42 -7.79
C LYS A 72 -28.49 6.40 -6.67
N ASN A 73 -28.68 5.10 -6.94
CA ASN A 73 -28.48 4.04 -5.96
C ASN A 73 -27.01 3.84 -5.60
N PHE A 74 -26.08 4.01 -6.55
CA PHE A 74 -24.65 3.97 -6.27
C PHE A 74 -24.26 5.10 -5.29
N LEU A 75 -24.70 6.34 -5.58
CA LEU A 75 -24.41 7.51 -4.72
C LEU A 75 -24.99 7.39 -3.30
N LYS A 76 -26.08 6.63 -3.11
CA LYS A 76 -26.66 6.39 -1.78
C LYS A 76 -25.83 5.45 -0.91
N LYS A 77 -24.96 4.63 -1.49
CA LYS A 77 -24.08 3.71 -0.77
C LYS A 77 -22.86 4.44 -0.16
N LEU A 78 -22.54 5.64 -0.64
CA LEU A 78 -21.39 6.39 -0.18
C LEU A 78 -21.58 6.82 1.29
N PRO A 79 -20.52 6.76 2.12
CA PRO A 79 -20.58 7.15 3.52
C PRO A 79 -20.94 8.63 3.64
N ARG A 80 -21.76 8.98 4.63
CA ARG A 80 -22.22 10.36 4.87
C ARG A 80 -21.62 10.97 6.14
N GLU A 81 -21.44 10.15 7.15
CA GLU A 81 -20.91 10.58 8.44
C GLU A 81 -19.42 10.84 8.30
N ASN A 82 -18.95 12.02 8.71
CA ASN A 82 -17.54 12.44 8.65
C ASN A 82 -16.93 12.53 7.24
N TRP A 83 -17.75 12.48 6.19
CA TRP A 83 -17.31 12.66 4.80
C TRP A 83 -17.88 13.95 4.21
N VAL A 84 -17.03 14.72 3.54
CA VAL A 84 -17.42 15.88 2.73
C VAL A 84 -17.31 15.49 1.26
N TRP A 85 -18.43 15.54 0.53
CA TRP A 85 -18.50 15.16 -0.88
C TRP A 85 -18.64 16.40 -1.77
N GLN A 86 -17.84 16.47 -2.84
CA GLN A 86 -17.81 17.57 -3.78
C GLN A 86 -17.89 17.03 -5.22
N GLU A 87 -18.92 17.47 -5.94
CA GLU A 87 -19.07 17.17 -7.36
C GLU A 87 -18.19 18.11 -8.18
N SER A 88 -17.45 17.58 -9.15
CA SER A 88 -16.82 18.39 -10.18
C SER A 88 -17.21 17.88 -11.56
N HIS A 89 -17.49 18.83 -12.45
CA HIS A 89 -17.75 18.56 -13.86
C HIS A 89 -16.56 19.14 -14.62
N PRO A 90 -15.96 18.40 -15.57
CA PRO A 90 -14.89 18.93 -16.39
C PRO A 90 -15.38 20.19 -17.08
N SER A 91 -14.76 21.33 -16.80
CA SER A 91 -15.17 22.63 -17.31
C SER A 91 -14.97 22.77 -18.83
N ASN A 92 -14.14 21.91 -19.44
CA ASN A 92 -13.61 22.12 -20.79
C ASN A 92 -13.70 20.94 -21.77
N SER A 93 -14.42 19.85 -21.46
CA SER A 93 -14.56 18.74 -22.41
C SER A 93 -15.95 18.69 -23.04
N ILE A 94 -15.99 18.45 -24.35
CA ILE A 94 -17.19 18.07 -25.13
C ILE A 94 -17.87 16.79 -24.55
N GLY A 95 -17.23 16.11 -23.58
CA GLY A 95 -17.72 14.90 -22.93
C GLY A 95 -18.52 15.15 -21.65
N THR A 96 -19.46 14.23 -21.38
CA THR A 96 -20.36 14.20 -20.22
C THR A 96 -19.70 13.67 -18.94
N GLY A 97 -18.37 13.75 -18.80
CA GLY A 97 -17.65 13.16 -17.67
C GLY A 97 -18.16 13.69 -16.32
N TYR A 98 -18.29 12.80 -15.33
CA TYR A 98 -18.71 13.15 -13.97
C TYR A 98 -17.63 12.73 -12.97
N SER A 99 -17.23 13.65 -12.11
CA SER A 99 -16.30 13.40 -11.01
C SER A 99 -16.97 13.71 -9.66
N LEU A 100 -16.67 12.90 -8.67
CA LEU A 100 -17.09 13.08 -7.29
C LEU A 100 -15.92 12.80 -6.37
N ALA A 101 -15.53 13.79 -5.58
CA ALA A 101 -14.46 13.64 -4.59
C ALA A 101 -15.04 13.65 -3.17
N GLY A 102 -14.65 12.66 -2.36
CA GLY A 102 -14.97 12.56 -0.95
C GLY A 102 -13.73 12.82 -0.11
N TYR A 103 -13.88 13.56 0.98
CA TYR A 103 -12.80 13.94 1.88
C TYR A 103 -13.15 13.57 3.31
N THR A 104 -12.20 13.01 4.05
CA THR A 104 -12.35 12.71 5.47
C THR A 104 -10.99 12.74 6.18
N ARG A 105 -11.00 12.61 7.51
CA ARG A 105 -9.82 12.36 8.32
C ARG A 105 -9.98 11.04 9.02
N ILE A 106 -8.91 10.26 9.01
CA ILE A 106 -8.89 8.91 9.57
C ILE A 106 -7.76 8.78 10.58
N ASN A 107 -7.90 7.81 11.47
CA ASN A 107 -6.84 7.38 12.38
C ASN A 107 -6.40 5.95 12.05
N GLN A 108 -5.32 5.50 12.67
CA GLN A 108 -4.74 4.17 12.45
C GLN A 108 -5.75 3.02 12.68
N GLU A 109 -6.63 3.13 13.66
CA GLU A 109 -7.63 2.09 13.98
C GLU A 109 -8.67 1.92 12.87
N SER A 110 -8.96 3.00 12.13
CA SER A 110 -9.96 3.01 11.07
C SER A 110 -9.42 2.60 9.69
N GLU A 111 -8.10 2.62 9.47
CA GLU A 111 -7.50 2.40 8.15
C GLU A 111 -7.87 1.07 7.52
N GLN A 112 -7.84 -0.03 8.28
CA GLN A 112 -8.14 -1.35 7.73
C GLN A 112 -9.58 -1.41 7.20
N ALA A 113 -10.52 -0.83 7.95
CA ALA A 113 -11.92 -0.79 7.53
C ALA A 113 -12.13 0.09 6.30
N ILE A 114 -11.44 1.23 6.26
CA ILE A 114 -11.44 2.15 5.11
C ILE A 114 -10.87 1.47 3.86
N PHE A 115 -9.76 0.75 4.00
CA PHE A 115 -9.14 0.04 2.88
C PHE A 115 -10.06 -1.03 2.28
N LEU A 116 -10.69 -1.85 3.14
CA LEU A 116 -11.67 -2.86 2.71
C LEU A 116 -12.90 -2.24 2.04
N TRP A 117 -13.39 -1.12 2.59
CA TRP A 117 -14.46 -0.35 1.96
C TRP A 117 -14.05 0.19 0.59
N TYR A 118 -12.84 0.74 0.46
CA TYR A 118 -12.31 1.23 -0.81
C TYR A 118 -12.20 0.10 -1.84
N GLN A 119 -11.71 -1.09 -1.48
CA GLN A 119 -11.66 -2.24 -2.38
C GLN A 119 -13.06 -2.61 -2.90
N SER A 120 -14.08 -2.58 -2.03
CA SER A 120 -15.47 -2.82 -2.42
C SER A 120 -16.00 -1.71 -3.33
N LEU A 121 -15.63 -0.45 -3.04
CA LEU A 121 -16.00 0.71 -3.84
C LEU A 121 -15.41 0.68 -5.25
N VAL A 122 -14.18 0.18 -5.42
CA VAL A 122 -13.56 -0.01 -6.74
C VAL A 122 -14.43 -0.91 -7.61
N GLU A 123 -14.89 -2.04 -7.07
CA GLU A 123 -15.77 -2.95 -7.80
C GLU A 123 -17.14 -2.34 -8.10
N ASP A 124 -17.79 -1.72 -7.10
CA ASP A 124 -19.08 -1.02 -7.26
C ASP A 124 -18.98 0.10 -8.32
N ALA A 125 -17.87 0.83 -8.35
CA ALA A 125 -17.62 1.90 -9.32
C ALA A 125 -17.43 1.32 -10.73
N ARG A 126 -16.64 0.24 -10.86
CA ARG A 126 -16.41 -0.47 -12.12
C ARG A 126 -17.71 -1.01 -12.71
N GLU A 127 -18.56 -1.65 -11.90
CA GLU A 127 -19.89 -2.12 -12.30
C GLU A 127 -20.81 -0.97 -12.75
N SER A 128 -20.62 0.21 -12.16
CA SER A 128 -21.34 1.44 -12.51
C SER A 128 -20.71 2.20 -13.69
N GLY A 129 -19.67 1.64 -14.33
CA GLY A 129 -19.00 2.24 -15.49
C GLY A 129 -18.03 3.38 -15.16
N GLY A 130 -17.48 3.40 -13.95
CA GLY A 130 -16.49 4.37 -13.50
C GLY A 130 -15.25 3.73 -12.86
N ASN A 131 -14.37 4.58 -12.33
CA ASN A 131 -13.14 4.21 -11.63
C ASN A 131 -13.11 4.89 -10.25
N ALA A 132 -12.44 4.25 -9.30
CA ALA A 132 -12.22 4.79 -7.96
C ALA A 132 -10.73 4.94 -7.66
N TYR A 133 -10.36 6.09 -7.12
CA TYR A 133 -9.01 6.41 -6.69
C TYR A 133 -9.03 6.80 -5.21
N LEU A 134 -7.95 6.52 -4.51
CA LEU A 134 -7.74 6.84 -3.11
C LEU A 134 -6.38 7.54 -2.97
N ASP A 135 -6.37 8.65 -2.27
CA ASP A 135 -5.20 9.44 -1.91
C ASP A 135 -5.21 9.60 -0.39
N GLU A 136 -4.10 9.26 0.25
CA GLU A 136 -3.90 9.39 1.69
C GLU A 136 -2.69 10.27 1.95
N ARG A 137 -2.82 11.25 2.84
CA ARG A 137 -1.77 12.21 3.18
C ARG A 137 -1.55 12.29 4.67
N VAL A 138 -0.28 12.28 5.06
CA VAL A 138 0.16 12.40 6.45
C VAL A 138 1.17 13.55 6.56
N PRO A 139 1.12 14.36 7.64
CA PRO A 139 2.01 15.50 7.85
C PRO A 139 3.37 15.05 8.43
N GLU A 140 3.94 13.97 7.89
CA GLU A 140 5.22 13.41 8.31
C GLU A 140 5.96 12.81 7.10
N GLY A 141 7.28 12.98 7.05
CA GLY A 141 8.16 12.41 6.04
C GLY A 141 8.52 10.96 6.37
N MET A 142 8.54 10.09 5.36
CA MET A 142 8.70 8.63 5.50
C MET A 142 9.90 8.13 4.69
N ASP A 143 10.57 7.10 5.21
CA ASP A 143 11.49 6.31 4.40
C ASP A 143 10.72 5.48 3.35
N ILE A 144 10.66 5.96 2.12
CA ILE A 144 9.92 5.28 1.05
C ILE A 144 10.55 3.92 0.69
N ALA A 145 11.87 3.78 0.81
CA ALA A 145 12.53 2.51 0.49
C ALA A 145 12.14 1.45 1.53
N GLN A 146 12.17 1.81 2.81
CA GLN A 146 11.70 0.94 3.89
C GLN A 146 10.21 0.59 3.74
N TYR A 147 9.38 1.58 3.42
CA TYR A 147 7.96 1.36 3.15
C TYR A 147 7.72 0.39 2.00
N ALA A 148 8.38 0.60 0.85
CA ALA A 148 8.23 -0.24 -0.32
C ALA A 148 8.61 -1.69 -0.03
N LEU A 149 9.72 -1.90 0.69
CA LEU A 149 10.13 -3.23 1.14
C LEU A 149 9.10 -3.86 2.09
N LYS A 150 8.63 -3.12 3.10
CA LYS A 150 7.66 -3.62 4.09
C LYS A 150 6.33 -4.01 3.45
N GLN A 151 5.90 -3.25 2.45
CA GLN A 151 4.65 -3.44 1.74
C GLN A 151 4.76 -4.36 0.51
N ASN A 152 5.94 -4.95 0.25
CA ASN A 152 6.20 -5.80 -0.91
C ASN A 152 5.87 -5.10 -2.25
N ILE A 153 6.18 -3.81 -2.33
CA ILE A 153 6.01 -3.01 -3.55
C ILE A 153 7.24 -3.19 -4.41
N LEU A 154 7.06 -3.70 -5.63
CA LEU A 154 8.09 -3.79 -6.65
C LEU A 154 8.20 -2.44 -7.37
N PRO A 155 9.28 -1.67 -7.17
CA PRO A 155 9.42 -0.37 -7.80
C PRO A 155 9.54 -0.53 -9.32
N ARG A 156 8.82 0.32 -10.06
CA ARG A 156 8.89 0.42 -11.53
C ARG A 156 9.50 1.75 -11.97
N GLN A 157 9.20 2.80 -11.22
CA GLN A 157 9.76 4.13 -11.43
C GLN A 157 10.13 4.74 -10.08
N PHE A 158 11.24 5.49 -10.06
CA PHE A 158 11.72 6.22 -8.90
C PHE A 158 12.15 7.62 -9.34
N SER A 159 11.88 8.62 -8.52
CA SER A 159 12.45 9.96 -8.71
C SER A 159 12.92 10.54 -7.38
N LEU A 160 13.97 11.36 -7.49
CA LEU A 160 14.53 12.14 -6.40
C LEU A 160 14.75 13.56 -6.92
N SER A 161 14.06 14.53 -6.34
CA SER A 161 14.23 15.95 -6.68
C SER A 161 13.99 16.80 -5.46
N GLU A 162 14.90 17.73 -5.15
CA GLU A 162 14.70 18.76 -4.10
C GLU A 162 14.26 18.22 -2.73
N GLY A 163 14.74 17.02 -2.34
CA GLY A 163 14.36 16.39 -1.07
C GLY A 163 12.98 15.71 -1.08
N VAL A 164 12.36 15.60 -2.25
CA VAL A 164 11.18 14.80 -2.54
C VAL A 164 11.62 13.47 -3.15
N PHE A 165 11.18 12.39 -2.52
CA PHE A 165 11.33 11.02 -2.99
C PHE A 165 10.00 10.54 -3.54
N SER A 166 10.00 9.82 -4.65
CA SER A 166 8.81 9.21 -5.23
C SER A 166 9.11 7.79 -5.67
N VAL A 167 8.21 6.87 -5.34
CA VAL A 167 8.20 5.50 -5.88
C VAL A 167 6.84 5.26 -6.51
N VAL A 168 6.87 4.80 -7.76
CA VAL A 168 5.70 4.21 -8.43
C VAL A 168 6.00 2.73 -8.62
N GLY A 169 5.07 1.87 -8.22
CA GLY A 169 5.34 0.43 -8.17
C GLY A 169 4.13 -0.46 -8.40
N TRP A 170 4.42 -1.75 -8.34
CA TRP A 170 3.46 -2.83 -8.37
C TRP A 170 3.43 -3.53 -7.01
N GLN A 171 2.25 -3.57 -6.39
CA GLN A 171 1.97 -4.39 -5.22
C GLN A 171 1.02 -5.53 -5.62
N GLU A 172 1.42 -6.78 -5.39
CA GLU A 172 0.56 -7.93 -5.67
C GLU A 172 -0.69 -7.88 -4.77
N SER A 173 -1.83 -7.51 -5.34
CA SER A 173 -3.09 -7.23 -4.63
C SER A 173 -4.27 -7.17 -5.59
N SER A 174 -5.49 -7.11 -5.06
CA SER A 174 -6.72 -6.84 -5.81
C SER A 174 -6.91 -5.35 -6.17
N LEU A 175 -5.89 -4.51 -5.95
CA LEU A 175 -5.98 -3.08 -6.24
C LEU A 175 -6.14 -2.81 -7.74
N PRO A 176 -6.87 -1.75 -8.11
CA PRO A 176 -6.94 -1.31 -9.50
C PRO A 176 -5.54 -1.00 -10.04
N GLN A 177 -5.30 -1.26 -11.33
CA GLN A 177 -4.01 -1.04 -11.97
C GLN A 177 -4.14 -0.07 -13.14
N VAL A 178 -3.08 0.69 -13.39
CA VAL A 178 -2.96 1.56 -14.55
C VAL A 178 -1.73 1.20 -15.36
N ALA A 179 -1.79 1.44 -16.67
CA ALA A 179 -0.64 1.28 -17.55
C ALA A 179 0.27 2.50 -17.43
N ALA A 180 1.56 2.27 -17.26
CA ALA A 180 2.60 3.29 -17.22
C ALA A 180 3.72 2.91 -18.20
N GLY A 181 3.59 3.40 -19.45
CA GLY A 181 4.43 2.92 -20.55
C GLY A 181 4.17 1.43 -20.82
N ASN A 182 5.23 0.62 -20.71
CA ASN A 182 5.14 -0.84 -20.86
C ASN A 182 4.85 -1.57 -19.54
N ASP A 183 4.86 -0.86 -18.41
CA ASP A 183 4.64 -1.43 -17.09
C ASP A 183 3.18 -1.31 -16.64
N LYS A 184 2.81 -2.12 -15.65
CA LYS A 184 1.59 -1.99 -14.87
C LYS A 184 1.94 -1.58 -13.46
N VAL A 185 1.23 -0.59 -12.94
CA VAL A 185 1.46 -0.01 -11.62
C VAL A 185 0.12 0.23 -10.93
N ASN A 186 0.10 0.13 -9.61
CA ASN A 186 -1.13 0.27 -8.82
C ASN A 186 -0.92 1.06 -7.53
N ILE A 187 0.30 1.52 -7.27
CA ILE A 187 0.62 2.29 -6.08
C ILE A 187 1.68 3.35 -6.40
N GLN A 188 1.49 4.53 -5.84
CA GLN A 188 2.48 5.60 -5.85
C GLN A 188 2.61 6.17 -4.45
N VAL A 189 3.85 6.37 -4.01
CA VAL A 189 4.14 7.05 -2.75
C VAL A 189 5.15 8.15 -3.01
N ILE A 190 4.85 9.33 -2.49
CA ILE A 190 5.70 10.51 -2.53
C ILE A 190 5.93 10.98 -1.11
N SER A 191 7.16 11.31 -0.77
CA SER A 191 7.53 11.83 0.54
C SER A 191 8.52 12.96 0.41
N GLN A 192 8.28 14.04 1.16
CA GLN A 192 9.17 15.19 1.27
C GLN A 192 9.78 15.20 2.66
N GLY A 193 11.10 15.09 2.73
CA GLY A 193 11.86 15.09 3.98
C GLY A 193 11.72 13.78 4.79
N TYR A 194 12.38 13.75 5.96
CA TYR A 194 12.32 12.67 6.94
C TYR A 194 11.86 13.24 8.28
N GLY A 195 10.89 12.62 8.95
CA GLY A 195 10.30 13.16 10.18
C GLY A 195 9.44 14.39 9.89
N GLN A 196 9.93 15.60 10.17
CA GLN A 196 9.20 16.84 9.84
C GLN A 196 9.11 16.99 8.31
N GLY A 197 7.95 16.64 7.75
CA GLY A 197 7.79 16.45 6.31
C GLY A 197 6.33 16.18 5.93
N LYS A 198 6.13 15.65 4.72
CA LYS A 198 4.81 15.25 4.23
C LYS A 198 4.94 14.00 3.38
N THR A 199 4.01 13.07 3.53
CA THR A 199 3.94 11.87 2.72
C THR A 199 2.55 11.73 2.15
N ALA A 200 2.48 11.24 0.92
CA ALA A 200 1.26 10.98 0.21
C ALA A 200 1.33 9.62 -0.49
N LEU A 201 0.23 8.88 -0.43
CA LEU A 201 0.01 7.59 -1.06
C LEU A 201 -1.17 7.71 -2.02
N ALA A 202 -1.07 7.13 -3.21
CA ALA A 202 -2.14 7.08 -4.19
C ALA A 202 -2.39 5.65 -4.72
N ILE A 203 -3.66 5.27 -4.82
CA ILE A 203 -4.15 3.97 -5.30
C ILE A 203 -5.36 4.16 -6.26
N PRO A 204 -5.31 3.70 -7.52
CA PRO A 204 -4.05 3.49 -8.23
C PRO A 204 -3.29 4.83 -8.32
N VAL A 205 -2.09 4.78 -8.89
CA VAL A 205 -1.24 5.93 -9.21
C VAL A 205 -2.08 7.12 -9.74
N LEU A 206 -2.06 8.24 -9.02
CA LEU A 206 -2.74 9.48 -9.42
C LEU A 206 -1.70 10.44 -10.02
N LEU A 207 -1.86 10.76 -11.30
CA LEU A 207 -0.94 11.58 -12.10
C LEU A 207 -1.22 13.09 -12.01
N GLU A 208 -2.19 13.54 -11.22
CA GLU A 208 -2.48 14.98 -11.06
C GLU A 208 -1.63 15.59 -9.92
N GLU A 209 -0.53 16.20 -10.36
CA GLU A 209 0.24 17.32 -9.78
C GLU A 209 0.54 17.30 -8.26
N PHE A 210 1.81 17.05 -7.94
CA PHE A 210 2.51 17.61 -6.77
C PHE A 210 3.19 18.92 -7.19
#